data_AF-A0A3M3FE82-F1
#
_entry.id   AF-A0A3M3FE82-F1
#
_cell.length_a   1.000
_cell.length_b   1.000
_cell.length_c   1.000
_cell.angle_alpha   90.00
_cell.angle_beta   90.00
_cell.angle_gamma   90.00
#
_symmetry.space_group_name_H-M   'P 1'
#
loop_
_entity.id
_entity.type
_entity.pdbx_description
1 polymer ?
#
loop_
_entity_poly.entity_id
_entity_poly.type
_entity_poly.pdbx_seq_one_letter_code
_entity_poly.pdbx_strand_id
1 'polypeptide(L)' 'MIALVSGQGAEQSGFPVEVVTLNYGRIKFEYSQQRRADGGSAGIVSGGWDRTANKPFA' A
#
# COMPACT_ATOMS: atom_id res chain seq x y z
N MET A 1 -11.22 5.64 5.02
CA MET A 1 -11.68 7.04 4.90
C MET A 1 -10.53 7.87 4.35
N ILE A 2 -10.80 8.85 3.47
CA ILE A 2 -9.78 9.80 3.02
C ILE A 2 -9.52 10.78 4.15
N ALA A 3 -8.25 10.93 4.55
CA ALA A 3 -7.83 11.86 5.58
C ALA A 3 -7.44 13.23 5.01
N LEU A 4 -6.79 13.24 3.83
CA LEU A 4 -6.30 14.45 3.17
C LEU A 4 -6.16 14.21 1.67
N VAL A 5 -6.42 15.25 0.89
CA VAL A 5 -6.10 15.33 -0.54
C VAL A 5 -5.27 16.60 -0.77
N SER A 6 -4.13 16.48 -1.44
CA SER A 6 -3.23 17.59 -1.78
C SER A 6 -2.89 17.55 -3.27
N GLY A 7 -3.37 18.52 -4.05
CA GLY A 7 -3.02 18.66 -5.47
C GLY A 7 -1.75 19.49 -5.68
N GLN A 8 -0.95 19.11 -6.69
CA GLN A 8 0.20 19.88 -7.17
C GLN A 8 0.04 20.09 -8.69
N GLY A 9 0.11 21.36 -9.12
CA GLY A 9 0.04 21.73 -10.53
C GLY A 9 1.25 21.20 -11.31
N ALA A 10 1.14 21.17 -12.64
CA ALA A 10 2.25 20.80 -13.51
C ALA A 10 3.28 21.94 -13.58
N GLU A 11 4.49 21.73 -13.06
CA GLU A 11 5.63 22.64 -13.27
C GLU A 11 6.35 22.25 -14.59
N GLN A 12 6.43 23.22 -15.51
CA GLN A 12 7.19 23.35 -16.78
C GLN A 12 7.32 22.15 -17.78
N SER A 13 6.99 20.91 -17.43
CA SER A 13 6.98 19.74 -18.33
C SER A 13 6.32 18.48 -17.74
N GLY A 14 5.81 18.53 -16.51
CA GLY A 14 5.19 17.39 -15.83
C GLY A 14 3.67 17.27 -16.03
N PHE A 15 3.10 16.13 -15.64
CA PHE A 15 1.65 15.99 -15.44
C PHE A 15 1.26 16.49 -14.04
N PRO A 16 0.08 17.11 -13.86
CA PRO A 16 -0.40 17.43 -12.53
C PRO A 16 -0.57 16.14 -11.71
N VAL A 17 -0.26 16.22 -10.41
CA VAL A 17 -0.33 15.07 -9.49
C VAL A 17 -1.15 15.42 -8.26
N GLU A 18 -1.71 14.40 -7.63
CA GLU A 18 -2.35 14.53 -6.32
C GLU A 18 -1.81 13.49 -5.35
N VAL A 19 -1.76 13.87 -4.07
CA VAL A 19 -1.42 12.97 -2.97
C VAL A 19 -2.67 12.76 -2.13
N VAL A 20 -3.08 11.49 -1.99
CA VAL A 20 -4.23 11.10 -1.17
C VAL A 20 -3.73 10.32 0.05
N THR A 21 -4.06 10.81 1.24
CA THR A 21 -3.74 10.11 2.50
C THR A 21 -4.97 9.34 2.99
N LEU A 22 -4.80 8.06 3.32
CA LEU A 22 -5.88 7.19 3.77
C LEU A 22 -5.76 6.89 5.27
N ASN A 23 -6.88 7.02 5.99
CA ASN A 23 -7.03 6.51 7.34
C ASN A 23 -7.85 5.21 7.32
N TYR A 24 -7.26 4.14 7.87
CA TYR A 24 -7.83 2.79 7.94
C TYR A 24 -7.69 2.22 9.35
N GLY A 25 -8.66 1.41 9.77
CA GLY A 25 -8.64 0.73 11.07
C GLY A 25 -7.85 -0.59 11.06
N ARG A 26 -7.77 -1.24 9.91
CA ARG A 26 -7.01 -2.49 9.69
C ARG A 26 -6.23 -2.39 8.39
N ILE A 27 -5.10 -3.05 8.33
CA ILE A 27 -4.32 -3.21 7.09
C ILE A 27 -3.79 -4.63 6.98
N LYS A 28 -3.84 -5.19 5.77
CA LYS A 28 -3.22 -6.44 5.38
C LYS A 28 -2.30 -6.17 4.20
N PHE A 29 -1.08 -6.70 4.26
CA PHE A 29 -0.10 -6.73 3.19
C PHE A 29 0.08 -8.18 2.74
N GLU A 30 0.14 -8.36 1.42
CA GLU A 30 0.48 -9.64 0.80
C GLU A 30 1.64 -9.39 -0.15
N TYR A 31 2.76 -10.07 0.09
CA TYR A 31 3.93 -10.03 -0.77
C TYR A 31 4.05 -11.33 -1.54
N SER A 32 3.81 -11.27 -2.85
CA SER A 32 3.98 -12.40 -3.76
C SER A 32 5.45 -12.63 -4.07
N GLN A 33 5.98 -13.76 -3.61
CA GLN A 33 7.36 -14.14 -3.82
C GLN A 33 7.54 -14.79 -5.19
N GLN A 34 8.74 -14.63 -5.76
CA GLN A 34 9.14 -15.25 -7.01
C GLN A 34 10.39 -16.11 -6.79
N ARG A 35 10.43 -17.27 -7.45
CA ARG A 35 11.59 -18.16 -7.46
C ARG A 35 12.71 -17.48 -8.23
N ARG A 36 13.93 -17.50 -7.68
CA ARG A 36 15.10 -16.87 -8.33
C ARG A 36 15.49 -17.54 -9.65
N ALA A 37 15.18 -18.83 -9.81
CA ALA A 37 15.61 -19.61 -10.97
C ALA A 37 14.85 -19.26 -12.25
N ASP A 38 13.54 -18.98 -12.15
CA ASP A 38 12.67 -18.84 -13.31
C ASP A 38 11.66 -17.69 -13.19
N GLY A 39 11.70 -16.91 -12.11
CA GLY A 39 10.74 -15.84 -11.85
C GLY A 39 9.31 -16.34 -11.60
N GLY A 40 9.09 -17.66 -11.55
CA GLY A 40 7.79 -18.25 -11.30
C GLY A 40 7.32 -18.05 -9.86
N SER A 41 6.05 -18.28 -9.59
CA SER A 41 5.48 -18.13 -8.25
C SER A 41 6.25 -18.93 -7.19
N ALA A 42 6.47 -18.32 -6.02
CA ALA A 42 7.09 -18.92 -4.85
C ALA A 42 6.21 -18.80 -3.58
N GLY A 43 4.92 -18.54 -3.74
CA GLY A 43 3.99 -18.33 -2.63
C GLY A 43 3.83 -16.86 -2.23
N ILE A 44 3.07 -16.62 -1.14
CA ILE A 44 2.74 -15.30 -0.63
C ILE A 44 3.11 -15.23 0.85
N VAL A 45 3.77 -14.13 1.25
CA VAL A 45 3.97 -13.77 2.65
C VAL A 45 2.93 -12.73 3.02
N SER A 46 2.08 -13.05 4.00
CA SER A 46 1.04 -12.15 4.50
C SER A 46 1.44 -11.56 5.84
N GLY A 47 1.07 -10.30 6.08
CA GLY A 47 1.18 -9.63 7.37
C GLY A 47 0.11 -8.57 7.51
N GLY A 48 -0.20 -8.13 8.72
CA GLY A 48 -1.25 -7.14 8.90
C GLY A 48 -1.51 -6.79 10.36
N TRP A 49 -2.19 -5.67 10.56
CA TRP A 49 -2.45 -5.10 11.87
C TRP A 49 -3.86 -4.54 11.97
N ASP A 50 -4.52 -4.82 13.10
CA ASP A 50 -5.74 -4.15 13.51
C ASP A 50 -5.38 -3.06 14.53
N ARG A 51 -5.44 -1.80 14.08
CA ARG A 51 -5.18 -0.63 14.92
C ARG A 51 -6.29 -0.41 15.95
N THR A 52 -7.53 -0.76 15.62
CA THR A 52 -8.68 -0.57 16.50
C THR A 52 -8.60 -1.52 17.71
N ALA A 53 -8.19 -2.77 17.47
CA ALA A 53 -8.02 -3.78 18.52
C ALA A 53 -6.58 -3.91 19.04
N ASN A 54 -5.64 -3.13 18.48
CA ASN A 54 -4.21 -3.16 18.77
C ASN A 54 -3.59 -4.58 18.78
N LYS A 55 -3.81 -5.34 17.71
CA LYS A 55 -3.33 -6.73 17.59
C LYS A 55 -3.00 -7.10 16.15
N PRO A 56 -2.23 -8.20 15.93
CA PRO A 56 -2.05 -8.76 14.60
C PRO A 56 -3.38 -9.05 13.90
N PHE A 57 -3.43 -8.75 12.60
CA PHE A 57 -4.56 -9.01 11.70
C PHE A 57 -4.02 -9.53 10.37
N ALA A 58 -3.46 -10.74 10.40
CA ALA A 58 -3.11 -11.56 9.24
C ALA A 58 -2.74 -12.95 9.72
#